data_AF-A0A942GXG7-F1
#
_entry.id   AF-A0A942GXG7-F1
#
_cell.length_a   1.000
_cell.length_b   1.000
_cell.length_c   1.000
_cell.angle_alpha   90.00
_cell.angle_beta   90.00
_cell.angle_gamma   90.00
#
_symmetry.space_group_name_H-M   'P 1'
#
loop_
_entity.id
_entity.type
_entity.pdbx_description
1 polymer ?
#
loop_
_entity_poly.entity_id
_entity_poly.type
_entity_poly.pdbx_seq_one_letter_code
_entity_poly.pdbx_strand_id
1 'polypeptide(L)'
;MKGTLSILALAIVASSAMAQVVVYDNLSAPSAAVSGFTTSLTNTGATAGSFIGQMTADDITPISGFGGAIMSEWQFTMLNTDTVNAVSVRPRVRIYDSTGAGGGPGTVLAAVSFNPISIAANSYSIVTGNMTPNNIALPSGTFWFGIVYDSVGSGGAGNTGATAAQVAGMGQVVFNGGPTIGSSANQIFTTTAAGSATVSFASNSPAGTIGGFVGGSPVANMGIKITVVPEPATMTALALGGLALLRRKRAK
;
A
#
# COMPACT_ATOMS: atom_id res chain seq x y z
N MET A 1 -57.38 34.87 9.60
CA MET A 1 -56.93 34.06 8.44
C MET A 1 -55.69 33.28 8.86
N LYS A 2 -55.80 31.96 9.00
CA LYS A 2 -54.74 31.07 9.48
C LYS A 2 -53.95 30.57 8.26
N GLY A 3 -52.74 31.09 8.06
CA GLY A 3 -51.84 30.64 6.99
C GLY A 3 -51.05 29.43 7.46
N THR A 4 -51.40 28.25 6.97
CA THR A 4 -50.64 27.01 7.12
C THR A 4 -49.31 27.13 6.38
N LEU A 5 -48.23 27.34 7.14
CA LEU A 5 -46.86 27.24 6.66
C LEU A 5 -46.49 25.74 6.59
N SER A 6 -46.74 25.10 5.47
CA SER A 6 -46.26 23.74 5.20
C SER A 6 -44.74 23.79 5.05
N ILE A 7 -44.02 23.51 6.14
CA ILE A 7 -42.58 23.22 6.10
C ILE A 7 -42.44 21.86 5.41
N LEU A 8 -42.17 21.91 4.11
CA LEU A 8 -41.80 20.77 3.29
C LEU A 8 -40.48 20.23 3.85
N ALA A 9 -40.58 19.15 4.64
CA ALA A 9 -39.44 18.36 5.08
C ALA A 9 -38.83 17.67 3.85
N LEU A 10 -37.96 18.37 3.14
CA LEU A 10 -37.10 17.78 2.12
C LEU A 10 -36.04 16.96 2.85
N ALA A 11 -36.39 15.70 3.15
CA ALA A 11 -35.43 14.69 3.56
C ALA A 11 -34.51 14.43 2.35
N ILE A 12 -33.44 15.20 2.26
CA ILE A 12 -32.30 14.90 1.40
C ILE A 12 -31.65 13.65 1.99
N VAL A 13 -32.16 12.48 1.61
CA VAL A 13 -31.37 11.25 1.67
C VAL A 13 -30.35 11.38 0.55
N ALA A 14 -29.31 12.18 0.79
CA ALA A 14 -28.11 12.10 -0.01
C ALA A 14 -27.47 10.76 0.37
N SER A 15 -27.80 9.71 -0.38
CA SER A 15 -26.92 8.55 -0.51
C SER A 15 -25.65 9.07 -1.17
N SER A 16 -24.76 9.68 -0.38
CA SER A 16 -23.47 10.12 -0.85
C SER A 16 -22.69 8.86 -1.17
N ALA A 17 -22.63 8.50 -2.46
CA ALA A 17 -21.60 7.60 -2.96
C ALA A 17 -20.27 8.20 -2.49
N MET A 18 -19.63 7.54 -1.52
CA MET A 18 -18.43 8.07 -0.91
C MET A 18 -17.33 8.05 -1.98
N ALA A 19 -16.89 9.23 -2.39
CA ALA A 19 -15.83 9.36 -3.38
C ALA A 19 -14.54 8.77 -2.78
N GLN A 20 -13.94 7.87 -3.53
CA GLN A 20 -12.59 7.38 -3.21
C GLN A 20 -11.59 8.52 -3.35
N VAL A 21 -10.64 8.59 -2.42
CA VAL A 21 -9.60 9.62 -2.39
C VAL A 21 -8.23 8.95 -2.35
N VAL A 22 -7.33 9.36 -3.24
CA VAL A 22 -5.93 8.93 -3.21
C VAL A 22 -5.21 9.72 -2.12
N VAL A 23 -4.63 9.02 -1.15
CA VAL A 23 -3.95 9.63 0.01
C VAL A 23 -2.44 9.45 -0.01
N TYR A 24 -1.95 8.59 -0.90
CA TYR A 24 -0.54 8.41 -1.20
C TYR A 24 -0.39 7.92 -2.66
N ASP A 25 0.55 8.46 -3.42
CA ASP A 25 0.80 8.05 -4.81
C ASP A 25 2.27 8.27 -5.21
N ASN A 26 3.00 7.16 -5.37
CA ASN A 26 4.33 7.11 -5.94
C ASN A 26 4.38 6.31 -7.26
N LEU A 27 3.22 6.10 -7.91
CA LEU A 27 3.11 5.42 -9.21
C LEU A 27 3.12 6.41 -10.38
N SER A 28 2.71 7.66 -10.14
CA SER A 28 2.65 8.72 -11.15
C SER A 28 3.94 9.53 -11.31
N ALA A 29 5.03 9.13 -10.63
CA ALA A 29 6.35 9.75 -10.71
C ALA A 29 7.38 9.00 -11.59
N PRO A 30 7.09 8.48 -12.80
CA PRO A 30 8.17 8.12 -13.69
C PRO A 30 8.73 9.43 -14.28
N SER A 31 9.50 10.19 -13.50
CA SER A 31 10.23 11.33 -14.05
C SER A 31 11.26 10.79 -15.02
N ALA A 32 10.92 10.86 -16.31
CA ALA A 32 11.78 10.73 -17.48
C ALA A 32 12.71 9.50 -17.55
N ALA A 33 12.45 8.64 -18.53
CA ALA A 33 13.38 7.65 -19.08
C ALA A 33 13.83 6.53 -18.10
N VAL A 34 13.05 5.46 -18.07
CA VAL A 34 13.52 4.15 -17.60
C VAL A 34 13.41 3.17 -18.75
N SER A 35 14.18 3.43 -19.82
CA SER A 35 14.78 2.36 -20.60
C SER A 35 15.84 1.71 -19.71
N GLY A 36 15.41 0.79 -18.84
CA GLY A 36 16.26 0.15 -17.83
C GLY A 36 16.03 0.73 -16.44
N PHE A 37 15.42 -0.07 -15.57
CA PHE A 37 15.17 0.15 -14.14
C PHE A 37 16.30 0.94 -13.47
N THR A 38 16.03 2.13 -12.93
CA THR A 38 17.10 2.96 -12.32
C THR A 38 17.68 2.29 -11.08
N THR A 39 16.85 1.62 -10.29
CA THR A 39 17.23 0.62 -9.29
C THR A 39 16.11 -0.41 -9.12
N SER A 40 16.48 -1.68 -8.92
CA SER A 40 15.55 -2.74 -8.55
C SER A 40 15.79 -3.12 -7.10
N LEU A 41 14.71 -3.39 -6.39
CA LEU A 41 14.77 -3.96 -5.06
C LEU A 41 14.32 -5.41 -5.16
N THR A 42 15.23 -6.34 -4.92
CA THR A 42 14.94 -7.77 -4.97
C THR A 42 14.69 -8.32 -3.57
N ASN A 43 13.66 -9.15 -3.44
CA ASN A 43 13.30 -9.83 -2.21
C ASN A 43 14.16 -11.10 -2.07
N THR A 44 15.45 -10.90 -1.83
CA THR A 44 16.46 -11.97 -1.82
C THR A 44 16.24 -12.98 -0.69
N GLY A 45 17.06 -14.02 -0.62
CA GLY A 45 17.10 -14.94 0.53
C GLY A 45 16.14 -16.13 0.47
N ALA A 46 15.30 -16.24 -0.56
CA ALA A 46 14.60 -17.50 -0.84
C ALA A 46 15.64 -18.61 -1.10
N THR A 47 15.51 -19.74 -0.42
CA THR A 47 16.46 -20.87 -0.45
C THR A 47 15.73 -22.17 -0.70
N ALA A 48 16.45 -23.24 -1.04
CA ALA A 48 15.84 -24.57 -1.15
C ALA A 48 15.17 -24.94 0.18
N GLY A 49 13.84 -25.05 0.20
CA GLY A 49 13.04 -25.29 1.41
C GLY A 49 12.36 -24.03 1.99
N SER A 50 12.83 -22.83 1.65
CA SER A 50 12.10 -21.58 1.86
C SER A 50 11.83 -20.87 0.53
N PHE A 51 10.62 -21.07 0.04
CA PHE A 51 10.10 -20.46 -1.16
C PHE A 51 9.46 -19.09 -0.88
N ILE A 52 9.88 -18.42 0.18
CA ILE A 52 9.42 -17.09 0.56
C ILE A 52 10.64 -16.19 0.67
N GLY A 53 10.68 -15.08 -0.06
CA GLY A 53 11.78 -14.12 0.00
C GLY A 53 11.87 -13.37 1.34
N GLN A 54 12.87 -12.51 1.47
CA GLN A 54 12.88 -11.45 2.47
C GLN A 54 11.74 -10.47 2.20
N MET A 55 11.18 -9.91 3.27
CA MET A 55 10.24 -8.80 3.14
C MET A 55 11.02 -7.50 3.05
N THR A 56 10.60 -6.66 2.13
CA THR A 56 11.04 -5.26 2.06
C THR A 56 9.84 -4.36 2.32
N ALA A 57 10.04 -3.25 3.01
CA ALA A 57 8.98 -2.32 3.36
C ALA A 57 9.43 -0.86 3.21
N ASP A 58 8.49 -0.01 2.79
CA ASP A 58 8.65 1.43 2.65
C ASP A 58 7.81 2.18 3.70
N ASP A 59 8.28 3.35 4.12
CA ASP A 59 7.63 4.14 5.17
C ASP A 59 6.66 5.17 4.58
N ILE A 60 5.39 4.80 4.56
CA ILE A 60 4.35 5.61 3.94
C ILE A 60 3.77 6.60 4.94
N THR A 61 3.81 7.89 4.58
CA THR A 61 3.09 8.95 5.29
C THR A 61 2.01 9.51 4.36
N PRO A 62 0.74 9.11 4.53
CA PRO A 62 -0.37 9.66 3.74
C PRO A 62 -0.57 11.16 4.02
N ILE A 63 -1.30 11.83 3.13
CA ILE A 63 -1.78 13.19 3.42
C ILE A 63 -2.61 13.22 4.71
N SER A 64 -2.46 14.28 5.49
CA SER A 64 -3.13 14.41 6.79
C SER A 64 -4.64 14.53 6.67
N GLY A 65 -5.36 14.21 7.76
CA GLY A 65 -6.83 14.31 7.83
C GLY A 65 -7.59 13.05 7.42
N PHE A 66 -6.89 11.97 7.03
CA PHE A 66 -7.49 10.69 6.66
C PHE A 66 -7.21 9.56 7.65
N GLY A 67 -6.59 9.84 8.81
CA GLY A 67 -6.43 8.84 9.86
C GLY A 67 -7.80 8.28 10.28
N GLY A 68 -7.92 6.95 10.34
CA GLY A 68 -9.17 6.25 10.58
C GLY A 68 -9.97 5.91 9.30
N ALA A 69 -9.74 6.60 8.19
CA ALA A 69 -10.42 6.32 6.93
C ALA A 69 -10.12 4.89 6.45
N ILE A 70 -11.08 4.25 5.79
CA ILE A 70 -10.92 2.87 5.36
C ILE A 70 -10.15 2.82 4.05
N MET A 71 -9.03 2.10 4.03
CA MET A 71 -8.34 1.82 2.77
C MET A 71 -9.25 0.96 1.89
N SER A 72 -9.51 1.41 0.65
CA SER A 72 -10.38 0.71 -0.30
C SER A 72 -9.60 0.00 -1.39
N GLU A 73 -8.47 0.58 -1.78
CA GLU A 73 -7.60 0.06 -2.83
C GLU A 73 -6.15 0.38 -2.50
N TRP A 74 -5.28 -0.59 -2.75
CA TRP A 74 -3.86 -0.35 -2.91
C TRP A 74 -3.41 -0.78 -4.30
N GLN A 75 -2.40 -0.10 -4.81
CA GLN A 75 -1.69 -0.51 -6.02
C GLN A 75 -0.20 -0.55 -5.68
N PHE A 76 0.49 -1.56 -6.17
CA PHE A 76 1.94 -1.68 -5.98
C PHE A 76 2.61 -2.30 -7.20
N THR A 77 3.89 -2.01 -7.40
CA THR A 77 4.65 -2.62 -8.50
C THR A 77 5.18 -4.01 -8.12
N MET A 78 5.17 -4.92 -9.08
CA MET A 78 5.87 -6.20 -9.02
C MET A 78 6.87 -6.27 -10.17
N LEU A 79 8.13 -6.55 -9.86
CA LEU A 79 9.22 -6.69 -10.83
C LEU A 79 9.66 -8.15 -10.90
N ASN A 80 9.84 -8.66 -12.12
CA ASN A 80 10.51 -9.92 -12.41
C ASN A 80 11.85 -9.64 -13.10
N THR A 81 12.97 -9.99 -12.46
CA THR A 81 14.32 -9.82 -13.03
C THR A 81 14.80 -11.04 -13.82
N ASP A 82 14.04 -12.14 -13.90
CA ASP A 82 14.37 -13.27 -14.78
C ASP A 82 14.31 -12.81 -16.24
N THR A 83 15.41 -12.94 -16.97
CA THR A 83 15.54 -12.43 -18.34
C THR A 83 14.92 -13.34 -19.39
N VAL A 84 14.54 -14.56 -19.02
CA VAL A 84 14.11 -15.61 -19.95
C VAL A 84 12.67 -16.02 -19.68
N ASN A 85 12.29 -16.19 -18.42
CA ASN A 85 11.03 -16.80 -18.05
C ASN A 85 10.06 -15.81 -17.43
N ALA A 86 8.79 -15.94 -17.78
CA ALA A 86 7.73 -15.40 -16.94
C ALA A 86 7.72 -16.15 -15.60
N VAL A 87 7.53 -15.42 -14.51
CA VAL A 87 7.54 -15.98 -13.16
C VAL A 87 6.18 -15.77 -12.53
N SER A 88 5.59 -16.85 -12.02
CA SER A 88 4.36 -16.81 -11.23
C SER A 88 4.70 -16.90 -9.75
N VAL A 89 4.28 -15.91 -8.97
CA VAL A 89 4.45 -15.86 -7.50
C VAL A 89 3.23 -15.24 -6.85
N ARG A 90 3.11 -15.42 -5.54
CA ARG A 90 2.08 -14.74 -4.74
C ARG A 90 2.69 -13.56 -4.01
N PRO A 91 2.22 -12.33 -4.26
CA PRO A 91 2.56 -11.22 -3.40
C PRO A 91 1.84 -11.38 -2.06
N ARG A 92 2.53 -10.96 -1.01
CA ARG A 92 1.99 -10.82 0.34
C ARG A 92 2.29 -9.41 0.82
N VAL A 93 1.25 -8.66 1.12
CA VAL A 93 1.32 -7.30 1.66
C VAL A 93 1.20 -7.37 3.17
N ARG A 94 2.06 -6.64 3.88
CA ARG A 94 2.09 -6.54 5.34
C ARG A 94 2.13 -5.08 5.72
N ILE A 95 1.19 -4.64 6.54
CA ILE A 95 1.13 -3.27 7.03
C ILE A 95 1.45 -3.29 8.50
N TYR A 96 2.37 -2.41 8.91
CA TYR A 96 2.77 -2.25 10.30
C TYR A 96 2.68 -0.80 10.70
N ASP A 97 2.42 -0.53 11.97
CA ASP A 97 2.70 0.79 12.52
C ASP A 97 4.22 1.08 12.54
N SER A 98 4.60 2.31 12.87
CA SER A 98 5.99 2.76 12.97
C SER A 98 6.57 2.67 14.40
N THR A 99 5.97 1.86 15.28
CA THR A 99 6.41 1.74 16.69
C THR A 99 7.58 0.78 16.89
N GLY A 100 8.10 0.19 15.81
CA GLY A 100 9.24 -0.72 15.86
C GLY A 100 10.55 -0.03 16.26
N ALA A 101 11.56 -0.84 16.56
CA ALA A 101 12.89 -0.35 16.92
C ALA A 101 13.44 0.59 15.82
N GLY A 102 13.97 1.75 16.24
CA GLY A 102 14.51 2.75 15.32
C GLY A 102 13.47 3.42 14.41
N GLY A 103 12.18 3.31 14.71
CA GLY A 103 11.09 3.81 13.85
C GLY A 103 10.66 2.82 12.75
N GLY A 104 11.17 1.58 12.79
CA GLY A 104 10.85 0.52 11.84
C GLY A 104 9.46 -0.10 12.04
N PRO A 105 9.15 -1.19 11.30
CA PRO A 105 7.89 -1.91 11.42
C PRO A 105 7.64 -2.38 12.87
N GLY A 106 6.51 -1.96 13.46
CA GLY A 106 6.07 -2.32 14.80
C GLY A 106 4.93 -3.33 14.80
N THR A 107 3.76 -2.95 15.31
CA THR A 107 2.57 -3.83 15.37
C THR A 107 2.02 -4.08 13.98
N VAL A 108 1.70 -5.34 13.67
CA VAL A 108 1.00 -5.68 12.42
C VAL A 108 -0.42 -5.10 12.47
N LEU A 109 -0.72 -4.24 11.51
CA LEU A 109 -2.06 -3.67 11.30
C LEU A 109 -2.86 -4.51 10.31
N ALA A 110 -2.18 -5.11 9.33
CA ALA A 110 -2.81 -5.99 8.36
C ALA A 110 -1.82 -6.94 7.68
N ALA A 111 -2.34 -8.09 7.27
CA ALA A 111 -1.62 -9.07 6.47
C ALA A 111 -2.54 -9.60 5.37
N VAL A 112 -2.22 -9.30 4.11
CA VAL A 112 -2.98 -9.76 2.95
C VAL A 112 -2.10 -10.59 2.04
N SER A 113 -2.64 -11.69 1.55
CA SER A 113 -1.98 -12.60 0.61
C SER A 113 -2.85 -12.72 -0.62
N PHE A 114 -2.22 -12.62 -1.79
CA PHE A 114 -2.90 -12.65 -3.07
C PHE A 114 -2.82 -14.05 -3.70
N ASN A 115 -3.71 -14.28 -4.66
CA ASN A 115 -3.56 -15.40 -5.59
C ASN A 115 -2.27 -15.24 -6.43
N PRO A 116 -1.76 -16.33 -7.03
CA PRO A 116 -0.59 -16.25 -7.89
C PRO A 116 -0.79 -15.26 -9.04
N ILE A 117 0.23 -14.43 -9.28
CA ILE A 117 0.28 -13.46 -10.37
C ILE A 117 1.51 -13.79 -11.21
N SER A 118 1.31 -13.87 -12.53
CA SER A 118 2.40 -14.11 -13.48
C SER A 118 2.91 -12.78 -14.03
N ILE A 119 4.21 -12.55 -13.93
CA ILE A 119 4.90 -11.38 -14.48
C ILE A 119 5.81 -11.84 -15.61
N ALA A 120 5.76 -11.17 -16.76
CA ALA A 120 6.60 -11.52 -17.91
C ALA A 120 8.11 -11.35 -17.57
N ALA A 121 8.97 -12.01 -18.34
CA ALA A 121 10.42 -11.91 -18.19
C ALA A 121 10.89 -10.44 -18.27
N ASN A 122 11.84 -10.06 -17.41
CA ASN A 122 12.48 -8.75 -17.36
C ASN A 122 11.50 -7.57 -17.45
N SER A 123 10.39 -7.67 -16.71
CA SER A 123 9.30 -6.70 -16.78
C SER A 123 8.72 -6.43 -15.39
N TYR A 124 7.93 -5.38 -15.31
CA TYR A 124 7.12 -5.10 -14.13
C TYR A 124 5.64 -4.99 -14.48
N SER A 125 4.79 -5.16 -13.48
CA SER A 125 3.36 -4.86 -13.59
C SER A 125 2.89 -4.13 -12.34
N ILE A 126 1.85 -3.31 -12.50
CA ILE A 126 1.15 -2.71 -11.37
C ILE A 126 0.05 -3.69 -10.98
N VAL A 127 0.06 -4.12 -9.73
CA VAL A 127 -0.94 -5.00 -9.14
C VAL A 127 -1.90 -4.18 -8.31
N THR A 128 -3.18 -4.30 -8.62
CA THR A 128 -4.26 -3.69 -7.85
C THR A 128 -4.84 -4.72 -6.90
N GLY A 129 -4.91 -4.37 -5.62
CA GLY A 129 -5.64 -5.13 -4.63
C GLY A 129 -6.84 -4.34 -4.14
N ASN A 130 -8.03 -4.90 -4.39
CA ASN A 130 -9.27 -4.36 -3.87
C ASN A 130 -9.51 -4.89 -2.47
N MET A 131 -9.81 -4.00 -1.54
CA MET A 131 -10.20 -4.38 -0.20
C MET A 131 -11.71 -4.56 -0.14
N THR A 132 -12.16 -5.81 -0.15
CA THR A 132 -13.53 -6.18 0.25
C THR A 132 -13.56 -6.41 1.77
N PRO A 133 -14.70 -6.21 2.46
CA PRO A 133 -14.80 -5.42 3.69
C PRO A 133 -14.18 -6.11 4.91
N ASN A 134 -12.86 -5.96 5.05
CA ASN A 134 -12.16 -5.99 6.33
C ASN A 134 -11.39 -4.69 6.41
N ASN A 135 -12.05 -3.72 7.04
CA ASN A 135 -11.74 -2.30 7.12
C ASN A 135 -10.37 -2.03 7.76
N ILE A 136 -9.28 -2.12 7.01
CA ILE A 136 -7.99 -1.62 7.50
C ILE A 136 -8.12 -0.09 7.55
N ALA A 137 -8.26 0.42 8.78
CA ALA A 137 -8.24 1.83 9.05
C ALA A 137 -6.83 2.37 8.76
N LEU A 138 -6.76 3.45 7.99
CA LEU A 138 -5.52 4.14 7.70
C LEU A 138 -4.93 4.69 9.01
N PRO A 139 -3.66 4.40 9.34
CA PRO A 139 -2.99 5.01 10.48
C PRO A 139 -2.96 6.54 10.37
N SER A 140 -3.02 7.25 11.50
CA SER A 140 -3.00 8.71 11.54
C SER A 140 -1.62 9.34 11.29
N GLY A 141 -0.63 8.55 10.88
CA GLY A 141 0.75 8.97 10.67
C GLY A 141 1.51 7.98 9.79
N THR A 142 2.84 8.00 9.89
CA THR A 142 3.72 7.11 9.13
C THR A 142 3.52 5.66 9.54
N PHE A 143 3.45 4.77 8.55
CA PHE A 143 3.35 3.33 8.74
C PHE A 143 4.21 2.61 7.68
N TRP A 144 4.48 1.33 7.88
CA TRP A 144 5.30 0.55 6.95
C TRP A 144 4.45 -0.32 6.05
N PHE A 145 4.70 -0.24 4.74
CA PHE A 145 4.06 -1.08 3.73
C PHE A 145 5.06 -2.09 3.19
N GLY A 146 5.00 -3.30 3.75
CA GLY A 146 5.86 -4.42 3.41
C GLY A 146 5.30 -5.29 2.30
N ILE A 147 6.18 -5.75 1.41
CA ILE A 147 5.86 -6.74 0.38
C ILE A 147 6.88 -7.87 0.43
N VAL A 148 6.37 -9.09 0.36
CA VAL A 148 7.16 -10.30 0.17
C VAL A 148 6.52 -11.18 -0.89
N TYR A 149 7.33 -11.95 -1.61
CA TYR A 149 6.87 -12.89 -2.62
C TYR A 149 7.08 -14.32 -2.14
N ASP A 150 6.16 -15.19 -2.48
CA ASP A 150 6.31 -16.61 -2.27
C ASP A 150 5.91 -17.44 -3.49
N SER A 151 6.42 -18.68 -3.57
CA SER A 151 5.93 -19.69 -4.49
C SER A 151 5.24 -20.89 -3.82
N VAL A 152 5.10 -20.91 -2.48
CA VAL A 152 4.44 -21.99 -1.74
C VAL A 152 3.38 -21.50 -0.77
N GLY A 153 2.21 -22.14 -0.84
CA GLY A 153 1.13 -22.11 0.15
C GLY A 153 1.56 -21.91 1.59
N SER A 154 0.84 -21.07 2.34
CA SER A 154 0.70 -21.35 3.77
C SER A 154 0.12 -22.78 3.90
N GLY A 155 0.88 -23.70 4.50
CA GLY A 155 0.48 -25.11 4.60
C GLY A 155 0.68 -25.97 3.35
N GLY A 156 1.49 -25.53 2.37
CA GLY A 156 1.85 -26.35 1.20
C GLY A 156 0.83 -26.40 0.05
N ALA A 157 -0.34 -25.76 0.18
CA ALA A 157 -1.34 -25.69 -0.89
C ALA A 157 -1.13 -24.47 -1.83
N GLY A 158 -1.12 -24.69 -3.14
CA GLY A 158 -1.00 -23.61 -4.14
C GLY A 158 0.43 -23.24 -4.50
N ASN A 159 1.25 -24.24 -4.83
CA ASN A 159 2.58 -24.04 -5.41
C ASN A 159 2.45 -23.35 -6.78
N THR A 160 3.19 -22.27 -7.00
CA THR A 160 3.19 -21.54 -8.28
C THR A 160 4.14 -22.15 -9.32
N GLY A 161 4.98 -23.09 -8.91
CA GLY A 161 6.04 -23.68 -9.72
C GLY A 161 7.33 -22.86 -9.78
N ALA A 162 7.35 -21.65 -9.22
CA ALA A 162 8.56 -20.82 -9.21
C ALA A 162 9.62 -21.38 -8.25
N THR A 163 10.85 -21.44 -8.75
CA THR A 163 12.03 -21.86 -7.97
C THR A 163 12.44 -20.80 -6.95
N ALA A 164 13.26 -21.18 -5.97
CA ALA A 164 13.81 -20.22 -5.00
C ALA A 164 14.59 -19.08 -5.67
N ALA A 165 15.35 -19.38 -6.73
CA ALA A 165 16.07 -18.37 -7.50
C ALA A 165 15.12 -17.39 -8.21
N GLN A 166 14.01 -17.88 -8.76
CA GLN A 166 12.98 -17.04 -9.37
C GLN A 166 12.27 -16.16 -8.34
N VAL A 167 11.93 -16.70 -7.16
CA VAL A 167 11.37 -15.90 -6.06
C VAL A 167 12.35 -14.82 -5.59
N ALA A 168 13.65 -15.13 -5.49
CA ALA A 168 14.69 -14.18 -5.13
C ALA A 168 14.90 -13.08 -6.20
N GLY A 169 14.57 -13.38 -7.47
CA GLY A 169 14.55 -12.42 -8.59
C GLY A 169 13.26 -11.59 -8.67
N MET A 170 12.31 -11.79 -7.76
CA MET A 170 11.13 -10.93 -7.66
C MET A 170 11.45 -9.69 -6.82
N GLY A 171 10.82 -8.58 -7.19
CA GLY A 171 11.15 -7.29 -6.57
C GLY A 171 10.08 -6.23 -6.74
N GLN A 172 10.49 -4.98 -6.53
CA GLN A 172 9.68 -3.80 -6.83
C GLN A 172 10.45 -2.78 -7.65
N VAL A 173 9.67 -1.95 -8.33
CA VAL A 173 10.20 -0.74 -8.96
C VAL A 173 10.33 0.34 -7.92
N VAL A 174 11.51 0.97 -7.89
CA VAL A 174 11.80 2.13 -7.06
C VAL A 174 11.72 3.37 -7.96
N PHE A 175 10.91 4.35 -7.55
CA PHE A 175 10.75 5.61 -8.26
C PHE A 175 11.56 6.71 -7.58
N ASN A 176 12.27 7.48 -8.39
CA ASN A 176 13.07 8.62 -7.99
C ASN A 176 12.22 9.90 -8.03
N GLY A 177 12.47 10.82 -7.10
CA GLY A 177 11.79 12.13 -7.07
C GLY A 177 10.73 12.27 -5.98
N GLY A 178 10.48 11.21 -5.22
CA GLY A 178 9.51 11.19 -4.14
C GLY A 178 8.05 10.97 -4.60
N PRO A 179 7.14 10.68 -3.65
CA PRO A 179 5.72 10.53 -3.96
C PRO A 179 5.12 11.85 -4.44
N THR A 180 4.16 11.77 -5.38
CA THR A 180 3.36 12.92 -5.84
C THR A 180 2.26 13.31 -4.85
N ILE A 181 1.79 12.36 -4.04
CA ILE A 181 0.80 12.54 -2.97
C ILE A 181 1.34 11.85 -1.73
N GLY A 182 1.23 12.51 -0.58
CA GLY A 182 1.82 12.05 0.68
C GLY A 182 3.33 12.29 0.72
N SER A 183 4.02 11.60 1.62
CA SER A 183 5.47 11.61 1.71
C SER A 183 6.00 10.25 2.17
N SER A 184 7.29 10.04 1.95
CA SER A 184 8.03 8.84 2.34
C SER A 184 9.49 9.23 2.47
N ALA A 185 10.20 8.71 3.47
CA ALA A 185 11.62 9.02 3.62
C ALA A 185 12.43 8.16 2.64
N ASN A 186 13.67 8.57 2.36
CA ASN A 186 14.57 7.75 1.52
C ASN A 186 15.10 6.57 2.34
N GLN A 187 14.22 5.70 2.81
CA GLN A 187 14.56 4.57 3.66
C GLN A 187 13.75 3.34 3.30
N ILE A 188 14.37 2.20 3.51
CA ILE A 188 13.78 0.90 3.27
C ILE A 188 14.11 0.00 4.43
N PHE A 189 13.10 -0.71 4.90
CA PHE A 189 13.28 -1.80 5.84
C PHE A 189 13.41 -3.12 5.08
N THR A 190 14.42 -3.92 5.41
CA THR A 190 14.58 -5.28 4.88
C THR A 190 14.70 -6.26 6.03
N THR A 191 13.94 -7.36 5.99
CA THR A 191 14.02 -8.39 7.04
C THR A 191 15.35 -9.13 6.99
N THR A 192 15.89 -9.46 8.17
CA THR A 192 17.18 -10.17 8.26
C THR A 192 17.08 -11.56 7.64
N ALA A 193 15.98 -12.26 7.89
CA ALA A 193 15.71 -13.59 7.36
C ALA A 193 14.65 -13.55 6.27
N ALA A 194 14.75 -14.52 5.35
CA ALA A 194 13.67 -14.85 4.44
C ALA A 194 12.49 -15.47 5.20
N GLY A 195 11.30 -15.46 4.59
CA GLY A 195 10.12 -16.06 5.20
C GLY A 195 10.24 -17.58 5.32
N SER A 196 9.21 -18.23 5.83
CA SER A 196 9.10 -19.69 5.80
C SER A 196 7.62 -20.09 5.87
N ALA A 197 7.33 -21.39 5.80
CA ALA A 197 5.97 -21.89 6.01
C ALA A 197 5.36 -21.42 7.35
N THR A 198 6.21 -21.17 8.36
CA THR A 198 5.81 -20.65 9.68
C THR A 198 6.02 -19.13 9.78
N VAL A 199 7.02 -18.58 9.10
CA VAL A 199 7.33 -17.14 9.10
C VAL A 199 6.65 -16.48 7.91
N SER A 200 5.40 -16.05 8.11
CA SER A 200 4.59 -15.36 7.11
C SER A 200 4.73 -13.83 7.15
N PHE A 201 5.62 -13.33 8.03
CA PHE A 201 5.74 -11.93 8.40
C PHE A 201 4.40 -11.32 8.84
N ALA A 202 3.57 -12.10 9.53
CA ALA A 202 2.33 -11.62 10.15
C ALA A 202 2.48 -11.46 11.68
N SER A 203 3.73 -11.36 12.16
CA SER A 203 4.07 -11.12 13.56
C SER A 203 4.56 -9.70 13.76
N ASN A 204 4.34 -9.15 14.95
CA ASN A 204 4.84 -7.82 15.32
C ASN A 204 6.37 -7.75 15.26
N SER A 205 6.88 -6.56 14.97
CA SER A 205 8.28 -6.17 15.05
C SER A 205 9.21 -7.18 14.36
N PRO A 206 9.05 -7.44 13.05
CA PRO A 206 9.92 -8.35 12.33
C PRO A 206 11.39 -7.90 12.47
N ALA A 207 12.30 -8.86 12.64
CA ALA A 207 13.72 -8.56 12.69
C ALA A 207 14.22 -8.12 11.31
N GLY A 208 14.95 -7.00 11.26
CA GLY A 208 15.47 -6.44 10.02
C GLY A 208 16.30 -5.20 10.25
N THR A 209 16.67 -4.55 9.16
CA THR A 209 17.49 -3.34 9.14
C THR A 209 16.83 -2.27 8.30
N ILE A 210 16.88 -1.02 8.78
CA ILE A 210 16.52 0.15 7.99
C ILE A 210 17.79 0.65 7.31
N GLY A 211 17.76 0.75 5.99
CA GLY A 211 18.81 1.34 5.16
C GLY A 211 18.23 2.41 4.23
N GLY A 212 19.08 3.07 3.45
CA GLY A 212 18.62 3.95 2.37
C GLY A 212 18.46 3.18 1.05
N PHE A 213 17.61 3.66 0.16
CA PHE A 213 17.61 3.16 -1.22
C PHE A 213 18.96 3.49 -1.88
N VAL A 214 19.52 2.51 -2.61
CA VAL A 214 20.77 2.69 -3.36
C VAL A 214 20.56 3.79 -4.40
N GLY A 215 21.43 4.80 -4.42
CA GLY A 215 21.32 5.94 -5.36
C GLY A 215 20.41 7.09 -4.89
N GLY A 216 20.13 7.19 -3.59
CA GLY A 216 19.14 8.08 -2.93
C GLY A 216 19.31 9.61 -3.02
N SER A 217 19.66 10.14 -4.18
CA SER A 217 19.50 11.55 -4.50
C SER A 217 19.06 11.69 -5.96
N PRO A 218 17.76 11.90 -6.25
CA PRO A 218 16.68 12.27 -5.33
C PRO A 218 16.14 11.11 -4.46
N VAL A 219 15.24 11.43 -3.51
CA VAL A 219 14.54 10.45 -2.64
C VAL A 219 13.92 9.36 -3.51
N ALA A 220 14.29 8.10 -3.23
CA ALA A 220 13.75 6.93 -3.89
C ALA A 220 12.71 6.27 -2.98
N ASN A 221 11.61 5.79 -3.55
CA ASN A 221 10.54 5.13 -2.80
C ASN A 221 9.93 4.00 -3.63
N MET A 222 9.29 3.03 -2.98
CA MET A 222 8.59 1.94 -3.64
C MET A 222 7.40 2.46 -4.45
N GLY A 223 7.16 1.87 -5.61
CA GLY A 223 5.97 2.17 -6.42
C GLY A 223 4.70 1.70 -5.74
N ILE A 224 4.08 2.55 -4.93
CA ILE A 224 2.86 2.27 -4.16
C ILE A 224 1.86 3.41 -4.34
N LYS A 225 0.57 3.08 -4.35
CA LYS A 225 -0.55 4.01 -4.29
C LYS A 225 -1.62 3.50 -3.34
N ILE A 226 -2.20 4.41 -2.56
CA ILE A 226 -3.22 4.08 -1.56
C ILE A 226 -4.43 4.99 -1.77
N THR A 227 -5.58 4.34 -1.87
CA THR A 227 -6.88 4.98 -2.00
C THR A 227 -7.73 4.61 -0.80
N VAL A 228 -8.39 5.60 -0.20
CA VAL A 228 -9.30 5.43 0.93
C VAL A 228 -10.70 5.87 0.57
N VAL A 229 -11.65 5.39 1.36
CA VAL A 229 -13.00 5.93 1.41
C VAL A 229 -13.14 6.71 2.73
N PRO A 230 -13.36 8.04 2.67
CA PRO A 230 -13.57 8.85 3.86
C PRO A 230 -14.73 8.32 4.70
N GLU A 231 -14.70 8.50 6.02
CA GLU A 231 -15.85 8.12 6.86
C GLU A 231 -17.10 8.97 6.53
N PRO A 232 -18.32 8.41 6.59
CA PRO A 232 -19.55 9.17 6.29
C PRO A 232 -19.73 10.44 7.14
N ALA A 233 -19.18 10.43 8.36
CA ALA A 233 -19.36 11.50 9.33
C ALA A 233 -18.66 12.81 8.92
N THR A 234 -17.45 12.76 8.36
CA THR A 234 -16.70 13.95 7.94
C THR A 234 -17.36 14.66 6.76
N MET A 235 -17.93 13.92 5.82
CA MET A 235 -18.71 14.48 4.72
C MET A 235 -19.99 15.15 5.21
N THR A 236 -20.66 14.53 6.19
CA THR A 236 -21.85 15.11 6.81
C THR A 236 -21.53 16.43 7.50
N ALA A 237 -20.42 16.49 8.24
CA ALA A 237 -19.98 17.72 8.90
C ALA A 237 -19.65 18.83 7.89
N LEU A 238 -18.98 18.51 6.77
CA LEU A 238 -18.69 19.48 5.71
C LEU A 238 -19.98 19.99 5.03
N ALA A 239 -20.92 19.10 4.73
CA ALA A 239 -22.21 19.46 4.16
C ALA A 239 -23.00 20.40 5.10
N LEU A 240 -23.05 20.07 6.40
CA LEU A 240 -23.69 20.90 7.42
C LEU A 240 -23.01 22.26 7.57
N GLY A 241 -21.67 22.32 7.53
CA GLY A 241 -20.90 23.56 7.54
C GLY A 241 -21.20 24.45 6.33
N GLY A 242 -21.27 23.87 5.13
CA GLY A 242 -21.65 24.56 3.89
C GLY A 242 -23.08 25.12 3.95
N LEU A 243 -24.03 24.32 4.43
CA LEU A 243 -25.42 24.75 4.64
C LEU A 243 -25.53 25.90 5.64
N ALA A 244 -24.77 25.85 6.74
CA ALA A 244 -24.74 26.93 7.74
C ALA A 244 -24.19 28.25 7.15
N LEU A 245 -23.14 28.18 6.33
CA LEU A 245 -22.57 29.34 5.63
C LEU A 245 -23.55 29.96 4.62
N LEU A 246 -24.24 29.12 3.84
CA LEU A 246 -25.27 29.58 2.90
C LEU A 246 -26.44 30.26 3.62
N ARG A 247 -26.89 29.70 4.76
CA ARG A 247 -27.94 30.30 5.59
C ARG A 247 -27.50 31.66 6.13
N ARG A 248 -26.25 31.80 6.57
CA ARG A 248 -25.69 33.07 7.08
C ARG A 248 -25.62 34.15 5.98
N LYS A 249 -25.30 33.78 4.75
CA LYS A 249 -25.27 34.72 3.62
C LYS A 249 -26.64 35.26 3.22
N ARG A 250 -27.71 34.47 3.40
CA ARG A 250 -29.10 34.89 3.10
C ARG A 250 -29.75 35.72 4.21
N ALA A 251 -29.17 35.71 5.42
CA ALA A 251 -29.69 36.45 6.57
C ALA A 251 -29.10 37.87 6.69
N LYS A 252 -28.22 38.27 5.76
CA LYS A 252 -27.73 39.63 5.58
C LYS A 252 -28.32 40.18 4.28
#